data_AF-A0A8X7VTN5-F1
#
_entry.id   AF-A0A8X7VTN5-F1
#
_cell.length_a   1.000
_cell.length_b   1.000
_cell.length_c   1.000
_cell.angle_alpha   90.00
_cell.angle_beta   90.00
_cell.angle_gamma   90.00
#
_symmetry.space_group_name_H-M   'P 1'
#
loop_
_entity.id
_entity.type
_entity.pdbx_description
1 polymer ?
#
loop_
_entity_poly.entity_id
_entity_poly.type
_entity_poly.pdbx_seq_one_letter_code
_entity_poly.pdbx_strand_id
1 'polypeptide(L)'
;MLKFTLTVGFFMSYTTCFKEFDRSPEVPKDASPTADSPTMEYNMKLGRHYSEKQFDFLQICLQKLNSDCGDNIFKNMLDKTTTQLTNECCRDLLKIGRDCHLKVAHIISSNTEYINFASKAILKSKHTWKDCVRRVGSHIGAPIFLEELN
;
A
#
# COMPACT_ATOMS: atom_id res chain seq x y z
N MET A 1 13.86 -38.42 0.97
CA MET A 1 14.22 -37.59 2.16
C MET A 1 14.26 -36.09 1.90
N LEU A 2 14.21 -35.59 0.66
CA LEU A 2 14.32 -34.15 0.35
C LEU A 2 12.98 -33.36 0.42
N LYS A 3 11.83 -34.03 0.59
CA LYS A 3 10.51 -33.35 0.64
C LYS A 3 10.09 -32.90 2.04
N PHE A 4 10.74 -33.38 3.10
CA PHE A 4 10.38 -33.05 4.49
C PHE A 4 11.13 -31.83 5.06
N THR A 5 12.24 -31.42 4.46
CA THR A 5 13.03 -30.27 4.93
C THR A 5 12.45 -28.91 4.52
N LEU A 6 11.67 -28.84 3.43
CA LEU A 6 11.09 -27.58 2.95
C LEU A 6 9.87 -27.12 3.78
N THR A 7 9.09 -28.05 4.32
CA THR A 7 7.94 -27.71 5.17
C THR A 7 8.37 -27.18 6.53
N VAL A 8 9.37 -27.79 7.16
CA VAL A 8 9.88 -27.33 8.48
C VAL A 8 10.55 -25.95 8.38
N GLY A 9 11.25 -25.66 7.28
CA GLY A 9 11.83 -24.33 7.04
C GLY A 9 10.80 -23.22 6.86
N PHE A 10 9.65 -23.53 6.27
CA PHE A 10 8.56 -22.56 6.13
C PHE A 10 7.92 -22.26 7.49
N PHE A 11 7.54 -23.27 8.28
CA PHE A 11 6.91 -23.06 9.60
C PHE A 11 7.80 -22.33 10.62
N MET A 12 9.12 -22.51 10.58
CA MET A 12 10.05 -21.82 11.49
C MET A 12 10.19 -20.33 11.16
N SER A 13 10.09 -19.92 9.88
CA SER A 13 10.06 -18.51 9.47
C SER A 13 8.76 -17.78 9.83
N TYR A 14 7.62 -18.48 9.87
CA TYR A 14 6.36 -17.88 10.34
C TYR A 14 6.37 -17.64 11.85
N THR A 15 7.02 -18.52 12.61
CA THR A 15 7.02 -18.44 14.08
C THR A 15 7.96 -17.35 14.63
N THR A 16 9.06 -17.05 13.93
CA THR A 16 9.96 -15.95 14.31
C THR A 16 9.33 -14.58 14.10
N CYS A 17 8.46 -14.42 13.11
CA CYS A 17 7.75 -13.16 12.87
C CYS A 17 6.70 -12.86 13.97
N PHE A 18 6.07 -13.89 14.55
CA PHE A 18 5.02 -13.71 15.57
C PHE A 18 5.56 -13.44 16.98
N LYS A 19 6.79 -13.87 17.32
CA LYS A 19 7.34 -13.71 18.68
C LYS A 19 7.98 -12.34 18.95
N GLU A 20 8.27 -11.54 17.93
CA GLU A 20 8.93 -10.23 18.10
C GLU A 20 7.94 -9.12 18.53
N PHE A 21 6.63 -9.30 18.31
CA PHE A 21 5.63 -8.25 18.56
C PHE A 21 5.19 -8.13 20.04
N ASP A 22 5.42 -9.15 20.87
CA ASP A 22 4.90 -9.19 22.26
C ASP A 22 5.88 -8.67 23.34
N ARG A 23 7.07 -8.19 22.97
CA ARG A 23 7.97 -7.54 23.95
C ARG A 23 7.95 -6.03 23.77
N SER A 24 6.91 -5.40 24.29
CA SER A 24 6.94 -3.96 24.59
C SER A 24 7.82 -3.71 25.82
N PRO A 25 8.92 -2.95 25.74
CA PRO A 25 9.61 -2.48 26.93
C PRO A 25 8.87 -1.28 27.50
N GLU A 26 8.51 -1.34 28.77
CA GLU A 26 7.92 -0.22 29.52
C GLU A 26 8.79 1.04 29.35
N VAL A 27 8.19 2.13 28.85
CA VAL A 27 8.87 3.40 28.56
C VAL A 27 9.22 4.11 29.88
N PRO A 28 10.51 4.34 30.20
CA PRO A 28 10.88 5.23 31.30
C PRO A 28 10.53 6.68 30.94
N LYS A 29 9.87 7.38 31.87
CA LYS A 29 9.20 8.68 31.67
C LYS A 29 10.10 9.89 31.37
N ASP A 30 11.42 9.73 31.23
CA ASP A 30 12.35 10.87 31.13
C ASP A 30 13.35 10.82 29.95
N ALA A 31 13.10 10.03 28.91
CA ALA A 31 13.94 10.04 27.71
C ALA A 31 13.35 10.94 26.61
N SER A 32 14.05 12.05 26.33
CA SER A 32 13.86 12.88 25.13
C SER A 32 13.92 12.01 23.86
N PRO A 33 13.04 12.21 22.85
CA PRO A 33 13.03 11.36 21.67
C PRO A 33 14.25 11.69 20.78
N THR A 34 15.27 10.84 20.83
CA THR A 34 16.38 10.88 19.88
C THR A 34 15.91 10.37 18.51
N ALA A 35 16.22 11.16 17.50
CA ALA A 35 15.80 11.04 16.10
C ALA A 35 16.55 9.93 15.33
N ASP A 36 16.69 8.74 15.91
CA ASP A 36 17.55 7.67 15.37
C ASP A 36 16.76 6.49 14.77
N SER A 37 15.54 6.73 14.28
CA SER A 37 14.80 5.71 13.54
C SER A 37 14.96 5.93 12.02
N PRO A 38 15.35 4.89 11.23
CA PRO A 38 15.39 4.94 9.77
C PRO A 38 14.06 5.39 9.14
N THR A 39 12.95 5.12 9.82
CA THR A 39 11.60 5.53 9.43
C THR A 39 11.43 7.05 9.49
N MET A 40 12.04 7.72 10.47
CA MET A 40 11.95 9.17 10.65
C MET A 40 12.72 9.92 9.56
N GLU A 41 13.89 9.42 9.15
CA GLU A 41 14.68 10.00 8.04
C GLU A 41 13.97 9.85 6.69
N TYR A 42 13.40 8.66 6.41
CA TYR A 42 12.58 8.45 5.22
C TYR A 42 11.35 9.39 5.19
N ASN A 43 10.63 9.49 6.31
CA ASN A 43 9.48 10.37 6.44
C ASN A 43 9.87 11.85 6.28
N MET A 44 11.02 12.26 6.81
CA MET A 44 11.56 13.63 6.68
C MET A 44 11.97 13.94 5.24
N LYS A 45 12.59 12.98 4.53
CA LYS A 45 12.98 13.14 3.12
C LYS A 45 11.77 13.16 2.18
N LEU A 46 10.76 12.35 2.47
CA LEU A 46 9.47 12.40 1.78
C LEU A 46 8.76 13.74 2.05
N GLY A 47 8.74 14.20 3.31
CA GLY A 47 8.12 15.44 3.74
C GLY A 47 8.68 16.70 3.09
N ARG A 48 9.98 16.78 2.77
CA ARG A 48 10.58 17.98 2.15
C ARG A 48 10.03 18.34 0.77
N HIS A 49 9.37 17.41 0.08
CA HIS A 49 8.79 17.63 -1.25
C HIS A 49 7.29 17.94 -1.23
N TYR A 50 6.64 17.84 -0.07
CA TYR A 50 5.20 17.98 0.07
C TYR A 50 4.86 19.07 1.09
N SER A 51 3.79 19.82 0.85
CA SER A 51 3.23 20.65 1.93
C SER A 51 2.69 19.77 3.05
N GLU A 52 2.56 20.30 4.27
CA GLU A 52 1.99 19.55 5.42
C GLU A 52 0.66 18.88 5.05
N LYS A 53 -0.26 19.61 4.41
CA LYS A 53 -1.54 19.07 3.94
C LYS A 53 -1.39 17.90 2.96
N GLN A 54 -0.39 17.96 2.08
CA GLN A 54 -0.12 16.89 1.12
C GLN A 54 0.49 15.66 1.80
N PHE A 55 1.32 15.88 2.81
CA PHE A 55 1.89 14.82 3.63
C PHE A 55 0.81 14.11 4.48
N ASP A 56 -0.05 14.87 5.17
CA ASP A 56 -1.15 14.31 5.95
C ASP A 56 -2.12 13.49 5.08
N PHE A 57 -2.48 14.03 3.92
CA PHE A 57 -3.29 13.32 2.95
C PHE A 57 -2.64 12.01 2.50
N LEU A 58 -1.34 12.04 2.21
CA LEU A 58 -0.59 10.84 1.84
C LEU A 58 -0.56 9.82 2.97
N GLN A 59 -0.31 10.25 4.20
CA GLN A 59 -0.28 9.37 5.35
C GLN A 59 -1.62 8.65 5.53
N ILE A 60 -2.75 9.38 5.40
CA ILE A 60 -4.10 8.80 5.42
C ILE A 60 -4.26 7.76 4.30
N CYS A 61 -3.78 8.06 3.09
CA CYS A 61 -3.86 7.13 1.97
C CYS A 61 -3.04 5.85 2.19
N LEU A 62 -1.83 5.97 2.72
CA LEU A 62 -0.97 4.83 3.04
C LEU A 62 -1.56 3.98 4.16
N GLN A 63 -2.19 4.60 5.18
CA GLN A 63 -2.90 3.86 6.22
C GLN A 63 -4.06 3.04 5.66
N LYS A 64 -4.84 3.59 4.72
CA LYS A 64 -5.93 2.85 4.07
C LYS A 64 -5.42 1.67 3.21
N LEU A 65 -4.18 1.75 2.72
CA LEU A 65 -3.53 0.67 1.98
C LEU A 65 -3.05 -0.47 2.87
N ASN A 66 -2.93 -0.29 4.20
CA ASN A 66 -2.60 -1.36 5.16
C ASN A 66 -3.79 -2.32 5.39
N SER A 67 -4.43 -2.75 4.30
CA SER A 67 -5.45 -3.80 4.26
C SER A 67 -4.83 -5.11 3.77
N ASP A 68 -5.56 -6.22 3.91
CA ASP A 68 -5.16 -7.53 3.37
C ASP A 68 -4.87 -7.48 1.85
N CYS A 69 -5.46 -6.52 1.14
CA CYS A 69 -5.29 -6.31 -0.29
C CYS A 69 -4.20 -5.28 -0.66
N GLY A 70 -3.59 -4.59 0.30
CA GLY A 70 -2.60 -3.52 0.08
C GLY A 70 -1.46 -3.93 -0.86
N ASP A 71 -0.83 -5.06 -0.54
CA ASP A 71 0.24 -5.66 -1.33
C ASP A 71 -0.19 -5.95 -2.77
N ASN A 72 -1.39 -6.51 -2.96
CA ASN A 72 -1.91 -6.86 -4.26
C ASN A 72 -2.20 -5.60 -5.09
N ILE A 73 -2.77 -4.57 -4.46
CA ILE A 73 -3.04 -3.27 -5.09
C ILE A 73 -1.72 -2.61 -5.51
N PHE A 74 -0.70 -2.61 -4.65
CA PHE A 74 0.61 -2.04 -4.95
C PHE A 74 1.34 -2.81 -6.07
N LYS A 75 1.37 -4.14 -6.02
CA LYS A 75 1.99 -4.97 -7.07
C LYS A 75 1.24 -4.84 -8.40
N ASN A 76 -0.10 -4.77 -8.37
CA ASN A 76 -0.91 -4.54 -9.56
C ASN A 76 -0.61 -3.19 -10.20
N MET A 77 -0.50 -2.13 -9.40
CA MET A 77 -0.09 -0.79 -9.86
C MET A 77 1.25 -0.83 -10.56
N LEU A 78 2.25 -1.54 -10.01
CA LEU A 78 3.56 -1.70 -10.64
C LEU A 78 3.55 -2.62 -11.88
N ASP A 79 2.39 -3.14 -12.28
CA ASP A 79 2.24 -4.14 -13.34
C ASP A 79 3.12 -5.38 -13.12
N LYS A 80 3.38 -5.71 -11.85
CA LYS A 80 4.18 -6.87 -11.42
C LYS A 80 3.35 -8.15 -11.31
N THR A 81 2.03 -8.06 -11.50
CA THR A 81 1.11 -9.20 -11.46
C THR A 81 0.50 -9.43 -12.84
N THR A 82 0.58 -10.66 -13.33
CA THR A 82 -0.15 -11.09 -14.54
C THR A 82 -1.64 -11.28 -14.27
N THR A 83 -2.02 -11.43 -12.99
CA THR A 83 -3.39 -11.60 -12.55
C THR A 83 -4.05 -10.26 -12.24
N GLN A 84 -5.33 -10.17 -12.60
CA GLN A 84 -6.20 -9.06 -12.25
C GLN A 84 -6.52 -9.09 -10.75
N LEU A 85 -6.83 -7.93 -10.15
CA LEU A 85 -7.30 -7.89 -8.77
C LEU A 85 -8.58 -8.72 -8.60
N THR A 86 -8.69 -9.39 -7.45
CA THR A 86 -9.91 -10.11 -7.06
C THR A 86 -11.06 -9.12 -6.82
N ASN A 87 -12.32 -9.60 -6.86
CA ASN A 87 -13.47 -8.75 -6.54
C ASN A 87 -13.39 -8.19 -5.10
N GLU A 88 -12.80 -8.95 -4.17
CA GLU A 88 -12.54 -8.52 -2.81
C GLU A 88 -11.56 -7.35 -2.76
N CYS A 89 -10.38 -7.49 -3.38
CA CYS A 89 -9.41 -6.40 -3.43
C CYS A 89 -9.89 -5.21 -4.25
N CYS A 90 -10.78 -5.40 -5.22
CA CYS A 90 -11.47 -4.30 -5.85
C CYS A 90 -12.38 -3.54 -4.87
N ARG A 91 -13.08 -4.22 -3.96
CA ARG A 91 -13.90 -3.52 -2.95
C ARG A 91 -13.04 -2.69 -2.01
N ASP A 92 -11.90 -3.23 -1.57
CA ASP A 92 -10.98 -2.48 -0.72
C ASP A 92 -10.33 -1.31 -1.46
N LEU A 93 -9.97 -1.49 -2.74
CA LEU A 93 -9.51 -0.39 -3.59
C LEU A 93 -10.55 0.74 -3.65
N LEU A 94 -11.83 0.42 -3.84
CA LEU A 94 -12.88 1.43 -3.89
C LEU A 94 -13.10 2.11 -2.53
N LYS A 95 -12.93 1.41 -1.40
CA LYS A 95 -12.95 2.02 -0.06
C LYS A 95 -11.76 2.95 0.20
N ILE A 96 -10.58 2.61 -0.34
CA ILE A 96 -9.39 3.48 -0.29
C ILE A 96 -9.70 4.80 -0.98
N GLY A 97 -10.39 4.73 -2.12
CA GLY A 97 -10.83 5.86 -2.91
C GLY A 97 -9.87 6.22 -4.03
N ARG A 98 -10.42 6.81 -5.09
CA ARG A 98 -9.72 7.10 -6.34
C ARG A 98 -8.49 7.95 -6.13
N ASP A 99 -8.65 9.04 -5.40
CA ASP A 99 -7.60 10.04 -5.22
C ASP A 99 -6.44 9.48 -4.40
N CYS A 100 -6.71 8.66 -3.37
CA CYS A 100 -5.66 7.98 -2.63
C CYS A 100 -4.89 7.01 -3.54
N HIS A 101 -5.60 6.18 -4.31
CA HIS A 101 -4.96 5.23 -5.20
C HIS A 101 -4.06 5.92 -6.25
N LEU A 102 -4.56 6.97 -6.89
CA LEU A 102 -3.83 7.71 -7.91
C LEU A 102 -2.68 8.54 -7.32
N LYS A 103 -2.86 9.14 -6.14
CA LYS A 103 -1.79 9.92 -5.48
C LYS A 103 -0.61 9.01 -5.13
N VAL A 104 -0.88 7.82 -4.61
CA VAL A 104 0.16 6.82 -4.32
C VAL A 104 0.87 6.39 -5.60
N ALA A 105 0.13 6.17 -6.70
CA ALA A 105 0.73 5.90 -8.00
C ALA A 105 1.66 7.03 -8.47
N HIS A 106 1.26 8.29 -8.32
CA HIS A 106 2.10 9.43 -8.66
C HIS A 106 3.40 9.47 -7.86
N ILE A 107 3.35 9.18 -6.56
CA ILE A 107 4.52 9.17 -5.69
C ILE A 107 5.50 8.08 -6.11
N ILE A 108 4.99 6.87 -6.32
CA ILE A 108 5.78 5.73 -6.80
C ILE A 108 6.41 6.07 -8.16
N SER A 109 5.66 6.67 -9.08
CA SER A 109 6.18 7.11 -10.36
C SER A 109 7.26 8.19 -10.26
N SER A 110 7.28 8.98 -9.19
CA SER A 110 8.33 9.98 -8.94
C SER A 110 9.53 9.44 -8.16
N ASN A 111 9.44 8.22 -7.62
CA ASN A 111 10.51 7.61 -6.83
C ASN A 111 11.56 6.97 -7.75
N THR A 112 12.82 7.33 -7.55
CA THR A 112 13.97 6.82 -8.32
C THR A 112 14.09 5.28 -8.26
N GLU A 113 13.66 4.64 -7.17
CA GLU A 113 13.65 3.18 -7.03
C GLU A 113 12.67 2.50 -8.00
N TYR A 114 11.59 3.20 -8.36
CA TYR A 114 10.48 2.66 -9.17
C TYR A 114 10.40 3.31 -10.55
N ILE A 115 11.43 4.03 -10.98
CA ILE A 115 11.41 4.82 -12.22
C ILE A 115 11.11 3.98 -13.47
N ASN A 116 11.54 2.71 -13.47
CA ASN A 116 11.27 1.75 -14.54
C ASN A 116 9.78 1.39 -14.69
N PHE A 117 8.98 1.63 -13.66
CA PHE A 117 7.53 1.38 -13.63
C PHE A 117 6.72 2.67 -13.69
N ALA A 118 7.36 3.84 -13.65
CA ALA A 118 6.71 5.12 -13.44
C ALA A 118 5.64 5.45 -14.49
N SER A 119 5.94 5.24 -15.77
CA SER A 119 5.00 5.48 -16.87
C SER A 119 3.83 4.49 -16.85
N LYS A 120 4.05 3.27 -16.35
CA LYS A 120 3.03 2.22 -16.27
C LYS A 120 2.15 2.38 -15.04
N ALA A 121 2.71 2.80 -13.91
CA ALA A 121 2.00 2.81 -12.62
C ALA A 121 0.73 3.66 -12.66
N ILE A 122 0.82 4.89 -13.17
CA ILE A 122 -0.35 5.78 -13.26
C ILE A 122 -1.39 5.23 -14.24
N LEU A 123 -0.96 4.76 -15.43
CA LEU A 123 -1.87 4.22 -16.44
C LEU A 123 -2.58 2.96 -15.94
N LYS A 124 -1.83 2.05 -15.32
CA LYS A 124 -2.34 0.82 -14.74
C LYS A 124 -3.30 1.09 -13.59
N SER A 125 -2.96 2.03 -12.70
CA SER A 125 -3.86 2.46 -11.62
C SER A 125 -5.19 3.03 -12.12
N LYS A 126 -5.16 3.85 -13.18
CA LYS A 126 -6.40 4.36 -13.81
C LYS A 126 -7.25 3.22 -14.39
N HIS A 127 -6.61 2.29 -15.09
CA HIS A 127 -7.30 1.13 -15.66
C HIS A 127 -7.91 0.24 -14.58
N THR A 128 -7.13 -0.11 -13.55
CA THR A 128 -7.57 -0.94 -12.44
C THR A 128 -8.71 -0.29 -11.65
N TRP A 129 -8.68 1.03 -11.45
CA TRP A 129 -9.81 1.76 -10.85
C TRP A 129 -11.10 1.56 -11.66
N LYS A 130 -11.07 1.85 -12.96
CA LYS A 130 -12.23 1.68 -13.85
C LYS A 130 -12.75 0.25 -13.85
N ASP A 131 -11.86 -0.73 -13.90
CA ASP A 131 -12.24 -2.15 -13.84
C ASP A 131 -12.93 -2.52 -12.52
N CYS A 132 -12.38 -2.07 -11.39
CA CYS A 132 -12.98 -2.33 -10.08
C CYS A 132 -14.35 -1.64 -9.91
N VAL A 133 -14.50 -0.40 -10.37
CA VAL A 133 -15.80 0.29 -10.40
C VAL A 133 -16.81 -0.52 -11.21
N ARG A 134 -16.44 -0.96 -12.41
CA ARG A 134 -17.31 -1.77 -13.28
C ARG A 134 -17.73 -3.10 -12.63
N ARG A 135 -16.81 -3.76 -11.92
CA ARG A 135 -17.04 -5.10 -11.36
C ARG A 135 -17.81 -5.08 -10.05
N VAL A 136 -17.54 -4.11 -9.18
CA VAL A 136 -18.05 -4.13 -7.80
C VAL A 136 -18.60 -2.79 -7.30
N GLY A 137 -18.62 -1.73 -8.12
CA GLY A 137 -19.05 -0.40 -7.70
C GLY A 137 -20.49 -0.35 -7.19
N SER A 138 -21.40 -1.12 -7.80
CA SER A 138 -22.80 -1.20 -7.36
C SER A 138 -22.98 -1.77 -5.94
N HIS A 139 -22.01 -2.55 -5.44
CA HIS A 139 -22.08 -3.19 -4.13
C HIS A 139 -21.67 -2.27 -2.96
N ILE A 140 -21.05 -1.12 -3.25
CA ILE A 140 -20.48 -0.25 -2.21
C ILE A 140 -21.41 0.95 -1.89
N GLY A 141 -22.53 1.08 -2.62
CA GLY A 141 -23.49 2.17 -2.39
C GLY A 141 -22.93 3.56 -2.69
N ALA A 142 -21.73 3.66 -3.26
CA ALA A 142 -21.17 4.91 -3.72
C ALA A 142 -21.89 5.34 -5.01
N PRO A 143 -22.30 6.61 -5.15
CA PRO A 143 -22.75 7.11 -6.44
C PRO A 143 -21.57 7.01 -7.41
N ILE A 144 -21.63 6.05 -8.33
CA ILE A 144 -20.72 5.99 -9.46
C ILE A 144 -21.06 7.22 -10.30
N PHE A 145 -20.30 8.30 -10.16
CA PHE A 145 -20.48 9.46 -11.01
C PHE A 145 -20.13 9.04 -12.44
N LEU A 146 -21.05 9.26 -13.37
CA LEU A 146 -20.95 8.86 -14.78
C LEU A 146 -19.67 9.41 -15.47
N GLU A 147 -19.07 10.45 -14.90
CA GLU A 147 -17.77 11.02 -15.30
C GLU A 147 -16.56 10.10 -15.00
N GLU A 148 -16.70 9.09 -14.14
CA GLU A 148 -15.63 8.13 -13.82
C GLU A 148 -15.48 7.01 -14.87
N LEU A 149 -16.45 6.88 -15.77
CA LEU A 149 -16.52 5.81 -16.79
C LEU A 149 -16.02 6.25 -18.18
N ASN A 150 -16.00 7.55 -18.49
CA ASN A 150 -15.38 8.10 -19.70
C ASN A 150 -13.85 8.24 -19.54
#